data_AF-A0A6N8XNI4-F1
#
_entry.id   AF-A0A6N8XNI4-F1
#
_cell.length_a   1.000
_cell.length_b   1.000
_cell.length_c   1.000
_cell.angle_alpha   90.00
_cell.angle_beta   90.00
_cell.angle_gamma   90.00
#
_symmetry.space_group_name_H-M   'P 1'
#
loop_
_entity.id
_entity.type
_entity.pdbx_description
1 polymer ?
#
loop_
_entity_poly.entity_id
_entity_poly.type
_entity_poly.pdbx_seq_one_letter_code
_entity_poly.pdbx_strand_id
1 'polypeptide(L)'
;MQSFKDRWADPRFKAQATTFLSKFLRTDDEPIENPALLCRKEKQLDGRQPSQQEVRALALSLAFSFIDRNPRFLPENSHEGWGRVTADNAELYQWPIDLQQGQVTTTTGYIVSVRTGGYRISDARLVLRPPLDLHMPLTTLSPDPLVLTGIYQTVLESLRSPGQNAAGGQVRIALEWFTKAWRNTATLHFPERLVFLKTAFEAITGTSKTNESARILRQIFEELPDATAKDSECLVWSPEEEPVSRTWIDRHGQSRSELMTDLEVWLREFGAVRNSIIHEGALPELIYPGSNPVYQPTTLKRAYHGDTFFTAEYLLRSAIKVMLSTKLGYKDAWRSDLFRTTKATVEENW
;
A
#
# COMPACT_ATOMS: atom_id res chain seq x y z
N MET A 1 20.72 16.12 7.06
CA MET A 1 21.34 14.79 7.24
C MET A 1 22.11 14.81 8.55
N GLN A 2 21.68 14.07 9.57
CA GLN A 2 22.32 14.10 10.88
C GLN A 2 23.57 13.20 10.85
N SER A 3 24.73 13.73 11.22
CA SER A 3 25.95 12.93 11.31
C SER A 3 25.80 11.86 12.40
N PHE A 4 25.96 10.58 12.06
CA PHE A 4 25.89 9.47 13.02
C PHE A 4 27.11 9.37 13.95
N LYS A 5 28.05 10.32 13.87
CA LYS A 5 29.38 10.22 14.50
C LYS A 5 29.32 9.86 15.99
N ASP A 6 28.33 10.40 16.71
CA ASP A 6 28.18 10.22 18.17
C ASP A 6 27.10 9.21 18.56
N ARG A 7 26.51 8.49 17.58
CA ARG A 7 25.42 7.55 17.83
C ARG A 7 25.86 6.08 17.89
N TRP A 8 27.09 5.77 17.49
CA TRP A 8 27.63 4.41 17.53
C TRP A 8 27.98 4.00 18.96
N ALA A 9 27.32 2.95 19.47
CA ALA A 9 27.62 2.37 20.77
C ALA A 9 28.77 1.36 20.69
N ASP A 10 28.82 0.60 19.60
CA ASP A 10 29.77 -0.49 19.38
C ASP A 10 30.74 -0.15 18.23
N PRO A 11 32.05 0.05 18.49
CA PRO A 11 33.06 0.30 17.48
C PRO A 11 33.21 -0.83 16.44
N ARG A 12 33.00 -2.08 16.85
CA ARG A 12 33.08 -3.24 15.95
C ARG A 12 31.91 -3.25 14.99
N PHE A 13 30.70 -2.99 15.49
CA PHE A 13 29.52 -2.85 14.63
C PHE A 13 29.69 -1.67 13.66
N LYS A 14 30.19 -0.53 14.13
CA LYS A 14 30.50 0.62 13.27
C LYS A 14 31.44 0.23 12.13
N ALA A 15 32.55 -0.44 12.45
CA ALA A 15 33.53 -0.87 11.44
C ALA A 15 32.89 -1.82 10.43
N GLN A 16 32.22 -2.88 10.88
CA GLN A 16 31.60 -3.87 9.98
C GLN A 16 30.45 -3.29 9.16
N ALA A 17 29.59 -2.46 9.74
CA ALA A 17 28.52 -1.78 9.01
C ALA A 17 29.09 -0.85 7.94
N THR A 18 30.16 -0.11 8.25
CA THR A 18 30.82 0.77 7.25
C THR A 18 31.40 -0.04 6.09
N THR A 19 32.12 -1.13 6.39
CA THR A 19 32.66 -2.03 5.36
C THR A 19 31.55 -2.72 4.55
N PHE A 20 30.42 -3.05 5.19
CA PHE A 20 29.29 -3.66 4.52
C PHE A 20 28.57 -2.68 3.58
N LEU A 21 28.34 -1.44 4.03
CA LEU A 21 27.74 -0.40 3.20
C LEU A 21 28.59 -0.07 1.97
N SER A 22 29.92 -0.14 2.07
CA SER A 22 30.81 0.04 0.91
C SER A 22 30.74 -1.11 -0.10
N LYS A 23 29.97 -2.18 0.16
CA LYS A 23 29.73 -3.27 -0.80
C LYS A 23 28.56 -2.97 -1.74
N PHE A 24 27.75 -1.96 -1.45
CA PHE A 24 26.63 -1.59 -2.31
C PHE A 24 27.12 -0.78 -3.50
N LEU A 25 26.75 -1.23 -4.68
CA LEU A 25 26.99 -0.53 -5.94
C LEU A 25 25.70 0.06 -6.49
N ARG A 26 25.85 1.00 -7.41
CA ARG A 26 24.81 1.53 -8.29
C ARG A 26 24.65 0.60 -9.50
N THR A 27 23.71 0.92 -10.38
CA THR A 27 23.44 0.16 -11.62
C THR A 27 24.60 0.24 -12.64
N ASP A 28 25.45 1.26 -12.52
CA ASP A 28 26.65 1.49 -13.34
C ASP A 28 27.92 0.89 -12.70
N ASP A 29 27.77 0.03 -11.69
CA ASP A 29 28.87 -0.61 -10.93
C ASP A 29 29.73 0.34 -10.09
N GLU A 30 29.33 1.60 -9.95
CA GLU A 30 30.00 2.56 -9.07
C GLU A 30 29.54 2.42 -7.61
N PRO A 31 30.40 2.66 -6.60
CA PRO A 31 30.00 2.66 -5.19
C PRO A 31 28.91 3.69 -4.88
N ILE A 32 28.01 3.36 -3.95
CA ILE A 32 27.08 4.37 -3.41
C ILE A 32 27.88 5.35 -2.54
N GLU A 33 27.95 6.61 -2.97
CA GLU A 33 28.72 7.65 -2.27
C GLU A 33 28.20 7.95 -0.85
N ASN A 34 26.87 7.97 -0.68
CA ASN A 34 26.22 8.42 0.55
C ASN A 34 25.11 7.43 0.98
N PRO A 35 25.46 6.20 1.42
CA PRO A 35 24.46 5.24 1.86
C PRO A 35 23.73 5.77 3.10
N ALA A 36 22.40 5.78 3.04
CA ALA A 36 21.56 6.17 4.17
C ALA A 36 21.40 5.00 5.15
N LEU A 37 21.48 5.30 6.45
CA LEU A 37 21.19 4.36 7.53
C LEU A 37 19.92 4.77 8.26
N LEU A 38 18.99 3.82 8.40
CA LEU A 38 17.83 3.99 9.27
C LEU A 38 18.15 3.49 10.67
N CYS A 39 17.79 4.28 11.69
CA CYS A 39 17.93 3.88 13.08
C CYS A 39 16.88 4.52 13.97
N ARG A 40 16.63 3.91 15.14
CA ARG A 40 15.71 4.46 16.14
C ARG A 40 16.27 5.78 16.68
N LYS A 41 15.57 6.90 16.55
CA LYS A 41 16.04 8.26 16.88
C LYS A 41 16.73 8.39 18.25
N GLU A 42 16.20 7.73 19.27
CA GLU A 42 16.64 7.86 20.67
C GLU A 42 17.56 6.74 21.16
N LYS A 43 17.96 5.80 20.30
CA LYS A 43 18.86 4.71 20.68
C LYS A 43 20.24 4.85 20.04
N GLN A 44 21.26 4.39 20.74
CA GLN A 44 22.58 4.20 20.14
C GLN A 44 22.56 2.99 19.18
N LEU A 45 23.47 3.00 18.21
CA LEU A 45 23.68 1.94 17.22
C LEU A 45 24.56 0.86 17.85
N ASP A 46 23.94 -0.19 18.36
CA ASP A 46 24.58 -1.27 19.12
C ASP A 46 24.52 -2.64 18.41
N GLY A 47 24.01 -2.68 17.18
CA GLY A 47 23.87 -3.92 16.40
C GLY A 47 22.73 -4.83 16.87
N ARG A 48 21.93 -4.44 17.87
CA ARG A 48 20.76 -5.23 18.28
C ARG A 48 19.72 -5.22 17.18
N GLN A 49 19.31 -6.42 16.77
CA GLN A 49 18.32 -6.58 15.72
C GLN A 49 16.96 -5.99 16.15
N PRO A 50 16.22 -5.37 15.21
CA PRO A 50 14.81 -5.05 15.45
C PRO A 50 14.00 -6.33 15.68
N SER A 51 12.91 -6.22 16.44
CA SER A 51 11.99 -7.35 16.59
C SER A 51 11.29 -7.65 15.28
N GLN A 52 10.80 -8.88 15.10
CA GLN A 52 10.03 -9.25 13.90
C GLN A 52 8.79 -8.36 13.71
N GLN A 53 8.16 -7.91 14.80
CA GLN A 53 7.04 -6.98 14.75
C GLN A 53 7.45 -5.60 14.22
N GLU A 54 8.60 -5.07 14.67
CA GLU A 54 9.12 -3.78 14.18
C GLU A 54 9.48 -3.87 12.69
N VAL A 55 10.13 -4.96 12.29
CA VAL A 55 10.44 -5.27 10.90
C VAL A 55 9.19 -5.31 10.03
N ARG A 56 8.15 -6.03 10.46
CA ARG A 56 6.91 -6.18 9.71
C ARG A 56 6.15 -4.86 9.61
N ALA A 57 6.10 -4.10 10.71
CA ALA A 57 5.50 -2.77 10.72
C ALA A 57 6.21 -1.82 9.77
N LEU A 58 7.54 -1.83 9.78
CA LEU A 58 8.35 -0.99 8.89
C LEU A 58 8.16 -1.37 7.42
N ALA A 59 8.16 -2.68 7.11
CA ALA A 59 7.95 -3.16 5.75
C ALA A 59 6.58 -2.72 5.19
N LEU A 60 5.50 -2.88 5.96
CA LEU A 60 4.17 -2.46 5.53
C LEU A 60 4.04 -0.94 5.43
N SER A 61 4.65 -0.17 6.35
CA SER A 61 4.64 1.29 6.27
C SER A 61 5.39 1.81 5.06
N LEU A 62 6.57 1.25 4.74
CA LEU A 62 7.33 1.65 3.57
C LEU A 62 6.57 1.30 2.29
N ALA A 63 6.11 0.06 2.16
CA ALA A 63 5.36 -0.40 1.00
C ALA A 63 4.16 0.51 0.69
N PHE A 64 3.30 0.73 1.68
CA PHE A 64 2.12 1.56 1.47
C PHE A 64 2.49 3.02 1.21
N SER A 65 3.39 3.64 2.00
CA SER A 65 3.69 5.06 1.83
C SER A 65 4.38 5.38 0.51
N PHE A 66 5.13 4.46 -0.08
CA PHE A 66 5.67 4.63 -1.43
C PHE A 66 4.63 4.35 -2.52
N ILE A 67 3.78 3.31 -2.37
CA ILE A 67 2.69 3.06 -3.34
C ILE A 67 1.66 4.20 -3.30
N ASP A 68 1.44 4.84 -2.14
CA ASP A 68 0.54 5.98 -2.02
C ASP A 68 1.03 7.21 -2.80
N ARG A 69 2.31 7.24 -3.19
CA ARG A 69 2.88 8.25 -4.09
C ARG A 69 2.47 8.05 -5.55
N ASN A 70 1.96 6.87 -5.92
CA ASN A 70 1.55 6.64 -7.29
C ASN A 70 0.36 7.53 -7.64
N PRO A 71 0.42 8.24 -8.78
CA PRO A 71 -0.72 9.01 -9.26
C PRO A 71 -1.90 8.07 -9.52
N ARG A 72 -3.10 8.61 -9.38
CA ARG A 72 -4.32 7.92 -9.83
C ARG A 72 -4.15 7.50 -11.29
N PHE A 73 -4.45 6.25 -11.60
CA PHE A 73 -4.51 5.80 -13.00
C PHE A 73 -5.70 6.43 -13.68
N LEU A 74 -5.44 7.13 -14.77
CA LEU A 74 -6.42 7.70 -15.66
C LEU A 74 -6.04 7.30 -17.10
N PRO A 75 -7.00 7.18 -18.03
CA PRO A 75 -6.69 6.84 -19.42
C PRO A 75 -5.58 7.71 -20.03
N GLU A 76 -5.53 8.99 -19.65
CA GLU A 76 -4.57 9.99 -20.12
C GLU A 76 -3.13 9.68 -19.68
N ASN A 77 -2.94 9.04 -18.52
CA ASN A 77 -1.61 8.69 -17.98
C ASN A 77 -1.30 7.19 -18.03
N SER A 78 -2.07 6.43 -18.82
CA SER A 78 -1.94 4.97 -18.96
C SER A 78 -0.56 4.51 -19.47
N HIS A 79 0.17 5.38 -20.16
CA HIS A 79 1.51 5.13 -20.70
C HIS A 79 2.65 5.39 -19.69
N GLU A 80 2.34 5.98 -18.53
CA GLU A 80 3.33 6.36 -17.51
C GLU A 80 3.66 5.21 -16.53
N GLY A 81 3.48 3.95 -16.95
CA GLY A 81 3.74 2.77 -16.12
C GLY A 81 5.16 2.73 -15.54
N TRP A 82 6.15 3.26 -16.27
CA TRP A 82 7.55 3.37 -15.84
C TRP A 82 7.75 4.23 -14.58
N GLY A 83 6.83 5.17 -14.32
CA GLY A 83 6.86 6.06 -13.16
C GLY A 83 6.21 5.49 -11.90
N ARG A 84 5.70 4.25 -11.93
CA ARG A 84 4.95 3.66 -10.82
C ARG A 84 5.84 2.82 -9.90
N VAL A 85 5.65 3.02 -8.61
CA VAL A 85 6.25 2.22 -7.54
C VAL A 85 5.38 0.98 -7.29
N THR A 86 6.01 -0.18 -7.18
CA THR A 86 5.39 -1.44 -6.80
C THR A 86 5.84 -1.87 -5.41
N ALA A 87 5.18 -2.88 -4.83
CA ALA A 87 5.57 -3.38 -3.51
C ALA A 87 7.01 -3.91 -3.46
N ASP A 88 7.53 -4.40 -4.59
CA ASP A 88 8.91 -4.90 -4.70
C ASP A 88 9.94 -3.77 -4.64
N ASN A 89 9.61 -2.59 -5.17
CA ASN A 89 10.48 -1.41 -5.06
C ASN A 89 10.65 -0.96 -3.60
N ALA A 90 9.63 -1.16 -2.77
CA ALA A 90 9.61 -0.77 -1.37
C ALA A 90 9.91 -1.93 -0.41
N GLU A 91 10.38 -3.07 -0.93
CA GLU A 91 10.68 -4.26 -0.13
C GLU A 91 11.86 -4.02 0.82
N LEU A 92 11.65 -4.38 2.10
CA LEU A 92 12.67 -4.24 3.13
C LEU A 92 13.58 -5.46 3.17
N TYR A 93 14.75 -5.36 2.53
CA TYR A 93 15.80 -6.37 2.60
C TYR A 93 16.58 -6.28 3.91
N GLN A 94 16.65 -7.39 4.64
CA GLN A 94 17.37 -7.48 5.91
C GLN A 94 18.67 -8.27 5.75
N TRP A 95 19.76 -7.66 6.19
CA TRP A 95 21.10 -8.25 6.21
C TRP A 95 21.64 -8.27 7.64
N PRO A 96 21.29 -9.29 8.45
CA PRO A 96 21.90 -9.52 9.75
C PRO A 96 23.43 -9.58 9.64
N ILE A 97 24.12 -8.76 10.45
CA ILE A 97 25.57 -8.79 10.59
C ILE A 97 25.92 -9.63 11.83
N ASP A 98 26.69 -10.70 11.62
CA ASP A 98 27.34 -11.44 12.70
C ASP A 98 28.62 -10.71 13.12
N LEU A 99 28.56 -10.04 14.27
CA LEU A 99 29.69 -9.28 14.80
C LEU A 99 30.93 -10.13 15.11
N GLN A 100 30.74 -11.39 15.49
CA GLN A 100 31.84 -12.27 15.88
C GLN A 100 32.56 -12.81 14.64
N GLN A 101 31.79 -13.24 13.64
CA GLN A 101 32.34 -13.86 12.44
C GLN A 101 32.60 -12.88 11.30
N GLY A 102 32.08 -11.65 11.39
CA GLY A 102 32.18 -10.64 10.34
C GLY A 102 31.47 -11.08 9.06
N GLN A 103 30.31 -11.73 9.21
CA GLN A 103 29.56 -12.32 8.11
C GLN A 103 28.15 -11.74 8.01
N VAL A 104 27.57 -11.82 6.81
CA VAL A 104 26.14 -11.61 6.60
C VAL A 104 25.47 -12.89 6.13
N THR A 105 24.23 -13.09 6.58
CA THR A 105 23.39 -14.18 6.10
C THR A 105 22.06 -13.62 5.62
N THR A 106 21.60 -14.06 4.46
CA THR A 106 20.26 -13.79 3.97
C THR A 106 19.36 -14.99 4.24
N THR A 107 18.07 -14.73 4.39
CA THR A 107 17.07 -15.78 4.43
C THR A 107 15.99 -15.43 3.43
N THR A 108 15.65 -16.37 2.57
CA THR A 108 14.58 -16.22 1.58
C THR A 108 13.56 -17.34 1.76
N GLY A 109 12.33 -17.12 1.28
CA GLY A 109 11.28 -18.12 1.31
C GLY A 109 10.47 -18.16 2.60
N TYR A 110 9.15 -18.30 2.43
CA TYR A 110 8.17 -18.30 3.53
C TYR A 110 7.75 -19.71 3.95
N ILE A 111 7.45 -20.60 2.99
CA ILE A 111 7.08 -22.01 3.26
C ILE A 111 8.34 -22.84 3.50
N VAL A 112 9.31 -22.72 2.60
CA VAL A 112 10.66 -23.29 2.78
C VAL A 112 11.60 -22.11 2.92
N SER A 113 12.11 -21.90 4.13
CA SER A 113 13.10 -20.86 4.38
C SER A 113 14.48 -21.38 4.04
N VAL A 114 15.08 -20.81 3.00
CA VAL A 114 16.47 -21.05 2.62
C VAL A 114 17.31 -19.99 3.29
N ARG A 115 18.17 -20.40 4.22
CA ARG A 115 19.22 -19.53 4.73
C ARG A 115 20.41 -19.61 3.78
N THR A 116 20.59 -18.58 2.97
CA THR A 116 21.75 -18.43 2.11
C THR A 116 22.76 -17.57 2.86
N GLY A 117 23.91 -18.11 3.27
CA GLY A 117 24.78 -17.35 4.17
C GLY A 117 26.20 -17.86 4.33
N GLY A 118 27.02 -16.99 4.92
CA GLY A 118 28.45 -17.22 5.19
C GLY A 118 29.38 -16.18 4.55
N TYR A 119 28.85 -15.17 3.85
CA TYR A 119 29.67 -14.19 3.14
C TYR A 119 30.42 -13.32 4.15
N ARG A 120 31.74 -13.41 4.13
CA ARG A 120 32.59 -12.53 4.92
C ARG A 120 32.50 -11.12 4.36
N ILE A 121 32.17 -10.16 5.21
CA ILE A 121 32.10 -8.73 4.84
C ILE A 121 33.45 -8.24 4.30
N SER A 122 34.56 -8.83 4.78
CA SER A 122 35.91 -8.53 4.30
C SER A 122 36.24 -9.11 2.93
N ASP A 123 35.46 -10.05 2.38
CA ASP A 123 35.73 -10.61 1.05
C ASP A 123 35.53 -9.52 -0.01
N ALA A 124 36.56 -9.26 -0.82
CA ALA A 124 36.50 -8.29 -1.91
C ALA A 124 35.48 -8.68 -2.99
N ARG A 125 35.17 -9.98 -3.11
CA ARG A 125 34.19 -10.50 -4.07
C ARG A 125 32.74 -10.32 -3.62
N LEU A 126 32.50 -10.01 -2.34
CA LEU A 126 31.15 -9.67 -1.89
C LEU A 126 30.79 -8.29 -2.45
N VAL A 127 29.87 -8.29 -3.39
CA VAL A 127 29.35 -7.09 -4.06
C VAL A 127 27.83 -7.18 -4.05
N LEU A 128 27.17 -6.10 -3.64
CA LEU A 128 25.72 -6.01 -3.55
C LEU A 128 25.22 -5.03 -4.61
N ARG A 129 24.60 -5.59 -5.65
CA ARG A 129 23.99 -4.82 -6.73
C ARG A 129 22.51 -4.60 -6.45
N PRO A 130 21.93 -3.48 -6.93
CA PRO A 130 20.48 -3.33 -6.92
C PRO A 130 19.86 -4.44 -7.80
N PRO A 131 18.65 -4.92 -7.47
CA PRO A 131 17.94 -5.84 -8.35
C PRO A 131 17.74 -5.22 -9.73
N LEU A 132 18.16 -5.93 -10.79
CA LEU A 132 18.14 -5.43 -12.17
C LEU A 132 16.73 -5.02 -12.65
N ASP A 133 15.71 -5.69 -12.13
CA ASP A 133 14.31 -5.52 -12.56
C ASP A 133 13.55 -4.45 -11.75
N LEU A 134 14.20 -3.80 -10.78
CA LEU A 134 13.57 -2.80 -9.92
C LEU A 134 14.04 -1.39 -10.26
N HIS A 135 13.39 -0.80 -11.27
CA HIS A 135 13.45 0.65 -11.47
C HIS A 135 12.64 1.35 -10.38
N MET A 136 13.30 2.16 -9.56
CA MET A 136 12.62 3.00 -8.58
C MET A 136 12.78 4.46 -9.01
N PRO A 137 11.67 5.19 -9.28
CA PRO A 137 11.72 6.61 -9.64
C PRO A 137 12.01 7.50 -8.41
N LEU A 138 13.06 7.15 -7.63
CA LEU A 138 13.38 7.73 -6.32
C LEU A 138 13.86 9.18 -6.37
N THR A 139 14.29 9.68 -7.52
CA THR A 139 14.80 11.06 -7.60
C THR A 139 13.69 12.08 -7.32
N THR A 140 12.40 11.69 -7.37
CA THR A 140 11.25 12.59 -7.16
C THR A 140 10.28 12.16 -6.05
N LEU A 141 10.37 10.94 -5.52
CA LEU A 141 9.36 10.41 -4.59
C LEU A 141 9.93 10.17 -3.19
N SER A 142 9.44 10.94 -2.22
CA SER A 142 9.64 10.69 -0.78
C SER A 142 8.32 10.29 -0.13
N PRO A 143 8.30 9.28 0.77
CA PRO A 143 7.08 8.87 1.44
C PRO A 143 6.54 10.00 2.31
N ASP A 144 5.21 10.12 2.40
CA ASP A 144 4.60 11.07 3.32
C ASP A 144 4.93 10.68 4.78
N PRO A 145 5.61 11.55 5.56
CA PRO A 145 6.05 11.21 6.91
C PRO A 145 4.90 10.93 7.88
N LEU A 146 3.75 11.60 7.72
CA LEU A 146 2.57 11.43 8.57
C LEU A 146 1.92 10.08 8.32
N VAL A 147 1.69 9.74 7.05
CA VAL A 147 1.14 8.42 6.65
C VAL A 147 2.09 7.30 7.05
N LEU A 148 3.39 7.45 6.79
CA LEU A 148 4.41 6.46 7.15
C LEU A 148 4.43 6.20 8.66
N THR A 149 4.46 7.27 9.45
CA THR A 149 4.46 7.16 10.91
C THR A 149 3.17 6.54 11.43
N GLY A 150 2.02 6.97 10.89
CA GLY A 150 0.71 6.47 11.29
C GLY A 150 0.56 4.98 11.05
N ILE A 151 0.98 4.50 9.88
CA ILE A 151 0.95 3.07 9.55
C ILE A 151 1.93 2.30 10.42
N TYR A 152 3.18 2.76 10.54
CA TYR A 152 4.20 2.07 11.33
C TYR A 152 3.73 1.84 12.78
N GLN A 153 3.24 2.90 13.43
CA GLN A 153 2.78 2.83 14.81
C GLN A 153 1.51 1.97 14.96
N THR A 154 0.50 2.17 14.09
CA THR A 154 -0.74 1.39 14.08
C THR A 154 -0.46 -0.11 13.93
N VAL A 155 0.38 -0.47 12.95
CA VAL A 155 0.72 -1.87 12.68
C VAL A 155 1.54 -2.46 13.82
N LEU A 156 2.51 -1.71 14.34
CA LEU A 156 3.35 -2.18 15.45
C LEU A 156 2.52 -2.43 16.72
N GLU A 157 1.60 -1.54 17.04
CA GLU A 157 0.68 -1.70 18.17
C GLU A 157 -0.23 -2.91 17.95
N SER A 158 -0.83 -3.05 16.76
CA SER A 158 -1.67 -4.21 16.41
C SER A 158 -0.92 -5.55 16.54
N LEU A 159 0.38 -5.58 16.21
CA LEU A 159 1.22 -6.78 16.33
C LEU A 159 1.63 -7.08 17.78
N ARG A 160 1.80 -6.04 18.61
CA ARG A 160 2.19 -6.19 20.02
C ARG A 160 1.00 -6.53 20.92
N SER A 161 -0.17 -5.99 20.60
CA SER A 161 -1.41 -6.19 21.35
C SER A 161 -2.57 -6.59 20.43
N PRO A 162 -2.55 -7.81 19.87
CA PRO A 162 -3.62 -8.28 18.98
C PRO A 162 -4.99 -8.22 19.66
N GLY A 163 -5.98 -7.62 18.97
CA GLY A 163 -7.36 -7.52 19.46
C GLY A 163 -7.65 -6.35 20.39
N GLN A 164 -6.63 -5.62 20.88
CA GLN A 164 -6.84 -4.46 21.75
C GLN A 164 -7.46 -3.26 21.00
N ASN A 165 -7.02 -3.03 19.76
CA ASN A 165 -7.56 -2.02 18.87
C ASN A 165 -8.01 -2.67 17.55
N ALA A 166 -9.32 -2.82 17.39
CA ALA A 166 -9.92 -3.45 16.22
C ALA A 166 -9.54 -2.72 14.92
N ALA A 167 -9.64 -1.39 14.89
CA ALA A 167 -9.31 -0.57 13.72
C ALA A 167 -7.84 -0.75 13.30
N GLY A 168 -6.91 -0.80 14.26
CA GLY A 168 -5.50 -1.05 13.98
C GLY A 168 -5.26 -2.44 13.38
N GLY A 169 -5.97 -3.46 13.87
CA GLY A 169 -5.97 -4.81 13.30
C GLY A 169 -6.50 -4.86 11.87
N GLN A 170 -7.62 -4.19 11.62
CA GLN A 170 -8.25 -4.08 10.29
C GLN A 170 -7.30 -3.42 9.28
N VAL A 171 -6.72 -2.26 9.63
CA VAL A 171 -5.74 -1.55 8.80
C VAL A 171 -4.54 -2.44 8.49
N ARG A 172 -3.96 -3.10 9.50
CA ARG A 172 -2.82 -4.00 9.28
C ARG A 172 -3.15 -5.11 8.28
N ILE A 173 -4.28 -5.80 8.44
CA ILE A 173 -4.65 -6.90 7.54
C ILE A 173 -4.94 -6.38 6.13
N ALA A 174 -5.61 -5.22 6.01
CA ALA A 174 -5.85 -4.58 4.72
C ALA A 174 -4.53 -4.25 4.00
N LEU A 175 -3.54 -3.71 4.71
CA LEU A 175 -2.21 -3.40 4.17
C LEU A 175 -1.44 -4.64 3.68
N GLU A 176 -1.57 -5.77 4.38
CA GLU A 176 -0.93 -7.03 3.97
C GLU A 176 -1.47 -7.54 2.64
N TRP A 177 -2.79 -7.46 2.43
CA TRP A 177 -3.43 -7.82 1.17
C TRP A 177 -3.18 -6.80 0.07
N PHE A 178 -3.22 -5.51 0.39
CA PHE A 178 -2.90 -4.43 -0.53
C PHE A 178 -1.47 -4.56 -1.08
N THR A 179 -0.50 -4.84 -0.21
CA THR A 179 0.90 -5.01 -0.61
C THR A 179 1.07 -6.19 -1.58
N LYS A 180 0.35 -7.30 -1.35
CA LYS A 180 0.34 -8.44 -2.29
C LYS A 180 -0.25 -8.07 -3.66
N ALA A 181 -1.33 -7.27 -3.68
CA ALA A 181 -1.95 -6.80 -4.91
C ALA A 181 -1.01 -5.92 -5.77
N TRP A 182 0.01 -5.33 -5.15
CA TRP A 182 1.01 -4.47 -5.80
C TRP A 182 2.36 -5.13 -6.06
N ARG A 183 2.50 -6.45 -5.87
CA ARG A 183 3.71 -7.19 -6.26
C ARG A 183 3.84 -7.24 -7.79
N ASN A 184 4.96 -6.82 -8.35
CA ASN A 184 5.34 -6.90 -9.75
C ASN A 184 6.02 -8.24 -10.08
N THR A 185 5.26 -9.33 -9.95
CA THR A 185 5.70 -10.66 -10.40
C THR A 185 4.90 -11.09 -11.62
N ALA A 186 5.56 -11.74 -12.57
CA ALA A 186 4.94 -12.34 -13.76
C ALA A 186 3.89 -13.41 -13.42
N THR A 187 3.91 -13.93 -12.19
CA THR A 187 2.99 -14.98 -11.71
C THR A 187 1.71 -14.44 -11.06
N LEU A 188 1.51 -13.11 -11.02
CA LEU A 188 0.30 -12.49 -10.48
C LEU A 188 -0.38 -11.64 -11.56
N HIS A 189 -1.51 -12.14 -12.06
CA HIS A 189 -2.33 -11.46 -13.04
C HIS A 189 -3.38 -10.57 -12.35
N PHE A 190 -4.10 -9.77 -13.13
CA PHE A 190 -5.11 -8.86 -12.60
C PHE A 190 -6.23 -9.55 -11.80
N PRO A 191 -6.76 -10.72 -12.22
CA PRO A 191 -7.79 -11.41 -11.45
C PRO A 191 -7.38 -11.72 -9.99
N GLU A 192 -6.17 -12.24 -9.76
CA GLU A 192 -5.67 -12.51 -8.40
C GLU A 192 -5.50 -11.21 -7.61
N ARG A 193 -5.07 -10.13 -8.25
CA ARG A 193 -4.96 -8.81 -7.62
C ARG A 193 -6.31 -8.27 -7.18
N LEU A 194 -7.36 -8.44 -7.97
CA LEU A 194 -8.73 -8.06 -7.57
C LEU A 194 -9.19 -8.87 -6.36
N VAL A 195 -8.87 -10.16 -6.29
CA VAL A 195 -9.15 -10.99 -5.09
C VAL A 195 -8.44 -10.43 -3.86
N PHE A 196 -7.17 -10.05 -3.98
CA PHE A 196 -6.41 -9.44 -2.88
C PHE A 196 -7.02 -8.10 -2.44
N LEU A 197 -7.36 -7.21 -3.38
CA LEU A 197 -7.98 -5.92 -3.06
C LEU A 197 -9.36 -6.10 -2.41
N LYS A 198 -10.19 -7.04 -2.88
CA LYS A 198 -11.48 -7.33 -2.24
C LYS A 198 -11.30 -7.86 -0.83
N THR A 199 -10.31 -8.73 -0.60
CA THR A 199 -9.98 -9.24 0.73
C THR A 199 -9.50 -8.11 1.65
N ALA A 200 -8.78 -7.13 1.11
CA ALA A 200 -8.38 -5.95 1.87
C ALA A 200 -9.58 -5.05 2.25
N PHE A 201 -10.58 -4.91 1.37
CA PHE A 201 -11.84 -4.23 1.74
C PHE A 201 -12.62 -4.99 2.83
N GLU A 202 -12.63 -6.32 2.79
CA GLU A 202 -13.25 -7.13 3.86
C GLU A 202 -12.53 -6.95 5.19
N ALA A 203 -11.19 -6.85 5.14
CA ALA A 203 -10.39 -6.54 6.31
C ALA A 203 -10.70 -5.16 6.88
N ILE A 204 -10.77 -4.11 6.05
CA ILE A 204 -11.02 -2.75 6.54
C ILE A 204 -12.45 -2.56 7.04
N THR A 205 -13.42 -3.24 6.43
CA THR A 205 -14.85 -3.15 6.81
C THR A 205 -15.24 -4.16 7.89
N GLY A 206 -14.39 -5.15 8.18
CA GLY A 206 -14.66 -6.18 9.19
C GLY A 206 -15.72 -7.22 8.81
N THR A 207 -16.12 -7.29 7.53
CA THR A 207 -17.15 -8.23 7.05
C THR A 207 -16.81 -8.79 5.67
N SER A 208 -17.13 -10.06 5.44
CA SER A 208 -17.03 -10.70 4.12
C SER A 208 -18.29 -10.52 3.27
N LYS A 209 -19.39 -10.00 3.85
CA LYS A 209 -20.64 -9.78 3.13
C LYS A 209 -20.54 -8.51 2.29
N THR A 210 -20.51 -8.65 0.97
CA THR A 210 -20.33 -7.54 0.02
C THR A 210 -21.26 -6.34 0.28
N ASN A 211 -22.56 -6.56 0.51
CA ASN A 211 -23.51 -5.47 0.74
C ASN A 211 -23.25 -4.73 2.06
N GLU A 212 -22.84 -5.46 3.11
CA GLU A 212 -22.50 -4.86 4.40
C GLU A 212 -21.18 -4.10 4.30
N SER A 213 -20.19 -4.68 3.60
CA SER A 213 -18.92 -4.04 3.29
C SER A 213 -19.11 -2.71 2.55
N ALA A 214 -20.04 -2.65 1.60
CA ALA A 214 -20.36 -1.43 0.85
C ALA A 214 -20.87 -0.31 1.76
N ARG A 215 -21.83 -0.62 2.64
CA ARG A 215 -22.38 0.33 3.62
C ARG A 215 -21.32 0.80 4.62
N ILE A 216 -20.51 -0.12 5.16
CA ILE A 216 -19.45 0.23 6.10
C ILE A 216 -18.38 1.08 5.43
N LEU A 217 -18.00 0.78 4.18
CA LEU A 217 -17.03 1.60 3.44
C LEU A 217 -17.53 3.03 3.25
N ARG A 218 -18.80 3.20 2.90
CA ARG A 218 -19.44 4.52 2.85
C ARG A 218 -19.39 5.23 4.22
N GLN A 219 -19.75 4.55 5.30
CA GLN A 219 -19.69 5.10 6.65
C GLN A 219 -18.27 5.54 7.04
N ILE A 220 -17.24 4.77 6.67
CA ILE A 220 -15.84 5.16 6.90
C ILE A 220 -15.56 6.53 6.29
N PHE A 221 -16.00 6.77 5.06
CA PHE A 221 -15.80 8.07 4.39
C PHE A 221 -16.67 9.18 4.99
N GLU A 222 -17.91 8.90 5.37
CA GLU A 222 -18.82 9.87 6.01
C GLU A 222 -18.35 10.33 7.39
N GLU A 223 -17.46 9.58 8.05
CA GLU A 223 -16.85 9.97 9.32
C GLU A 223 -15.75 11.04 9.18
N LEU A 224 -15.40 11.46 7.96
CA LEU A 224 -14.38 12.48 7.74
C LEU A 224 -14.82 13.85 8.31
N PRO A 225 -14.05 14.44 9.25
CA PRO A 225 -14.38 15.76 9.77
C PRO A 225 -14.02 16.86 8.76
N ASP A 226 -14.94 17.81 8.56
CA ASP A 226 -14.71 19.08 7.86
C ASP A 226 -14.12 18.93 6.44
N ALA A 227 -14.62 17.98 5.65
CA ALA A 227 -14.24 17.86 4.24
C ALA A 227 -14.75 19.08 3.44
N THR A 228 -13.84 19.81 2.80
CA THR A 228 -14.21 20.90 1.89
C THR A 228 -14.57 20.38 0.50
N ALA A 229 -15.20 21.20 -0.35
CA ALA A 229 -15.43 20.83 -1.75
C ALA A 229 -14.12 20.45 -2.47
N LYS A 230 -13.04 21.22 -2.23
CA LYS A 230 -11.70 20.94 -2.79
C LYS A 230 -11.12 19.61 -2.30
N ASP A 231 -11.41 19.23 -1.06
CA ASP A 231 -11.02 17.92 -0.52
C ASP A 231 -11.73 16.77 -1.23
N SER A 232 -13.02 16.97 -1.52
CA SER A 232 -13.88 16.00 -2.20
C SER A 232 -13.45 15.77 -3.65
N GLU A 233 -12.88 16.78 -4.32
CA GLU A 233 -12.33 16.63 -5.67
C GLU A 233 -11.13 15.69 -5.77
N CYS A 234 -10.44 15.46 -4.65
CA CYS A 234 -9.25 14.62 -4.57
C CYS A 234 -9.63 13.17 -4.20
N LEU A 235 -10.80 12.98 -3.61
CA LEU A 235 -11.39 11.69 -3.29
C LEU A 235 -12.08 11.11 -4.55
N VAL A 236 -12.09 9.78 -4.65
CA VAL A 236 -12.97 9.08 -5.62
C VAL A 236 -14.42 9.15 -5.14
N TRP A 237 -14.64 9.30 -3.83
CA TRP A 237 -15.95 9.45 -3.20
C TRP A 237 -16.21 10.90 -2.80
N SER A 238 -17.47 11.34 -2.82
CA SER A 238 -17.87 12.68 -2.38
C SER A 238 -18.87 12.60 -1.22
N PRO A 239 -18.79 13.48 -0.20
CA PRO A 239 -19.82 13.62 0.82
C PRO A 239 -21.17 14.10 0.26
N GLU A 240 -21.19 14.62 -0.96
CA GLU A 240 -22.40 15.05 -1.67
C GLU A 240 -23.03 13.89 -2.48
N GLU A 241 -22.48 12.68 -2.40
CA GLU A 241 -22.99 11.51 -3.13
C GLU A 241 -24.30 11.00 -2.51
N GLU A 242 -25.42 11.43 -3.09
CA GLU A 242 -26.76 11.10 -2.60
C GLU A 242 -27.22 9.67 -2.99
N PRO A 243 -27.88 8.92 -2.09
CA PRO A 243 -28.44 7.62 -2.43
C PRO A 243 -29.56 7.72 -3.46
N VAL A 244 -29.49 6.92 -4.52
CA VAL A 244 -30.54 6.82 -5.55
C VAL A 244 -31.21 5.46 -5.44
N SER A 245 -32.52 5.40 -5.73
CA SER A 245 -33.23 4.12 -5.79
C SER A 245 -32.69 3.29 -6.96
N ARG A 246 -32.11 2.14 -6.63
CA ARG A 246 -31.59 1.16 -7.60
C ARG A 246 -32.43 -0.10 -7.51
N THR A 247 -32.91 -0.58 -8.66
CA THR A 247 -33.67 -1.83 -8.77
C THR A 247 -32.82 -2.87 -9.50
N TRP A 248 -32.83 -4.11 -9.01
CA TRP A 248 -32.15 -5.24 -9.66
C TRP A 248 -32.93 -6.54 -9.45
N ILE A 249 -32.63 -7.55 -10.25
CA ILE A 249 -33.17 -8.89 -10.09
C ILE A 249 -32.17 -9.70 -9.27
N ASP A 250 -32.60 -10.24 -8.12
CA ASP A 250 -31.74 -11.10 -7.32
C ASP A 250 -31.61 -12.51 -7.93
N ARG A 251 -30.71 -13.33 -7.35
CA ARG A 251 -30.47 -14.71 -7.79
C ARG A 251 -31.71 -15.62 -7.75
N HIS A 252 -32.78 -15.20 -7.07
CA HIS A 252 -34.05 -15.92 -6.97
C HIS A 252 -35.09 -15.39 -7.98
N GLY A 253 -34.70 -14.49 -8.89
CA GLY A 253 -35.59 -13.88 -9.86
C GLY A 253 -36.50 -12.81 -9.27
N GLN A 254 -36.27 -12.39 -8.02
CA GLN A 254 -37.12 -11.38 -7.37
C GLN A 254 -36.58 -9.99 -7.65
N SER A 255 -37.48 -9.07 -8.03
CA SER A 255 -37.17 -7.65 -8.12
C SER A 255 -36.92 -7.09 -6.72
N ARG A 256 -35.73 -6.54 -6.51
CA ARG A 256 -35.31 -5.85 -5.29
C ARG A 256 -35.09 -4.39 -5.61
N SER A 257 -35.42 -3.51 -4.67
CA SER A 257 -35.12 -2.08 -4.77
C SER A 257 -34.52 -1.60 -3.46
N GLU A 258 -33.45 -0.82 -3.54
CA GLU A 258 -32.76 -0.24 -2.38
C GLU A 258 -32.20 1.13 -2.73
N LEU A 259 -32.17 2.05 -1.76
CA LEU A 259 -31.47 3.32 -1.89
C LEU A 259 -29.98 3.09 -1.69
N MET A 260 -29.16 3.44 -2.69
CA MET A 260 -27.73 3.20 -2.68
C MET A 260 -26.98 4.34 -3.33
N THR A 261 -25.81 4.69 -2.79
CA THR A 261 -24.88 5.57 -3.49
C THR A 261 -24.11 4.81 -4.58
N ASP A 262 -23.43 5.55 -5.45
CA ASP A 262 -22.61 4.99 -6.52
C ASP A 262 -21.40 4.20 -6.00
N LEU A 263 -20.80 4.59 -4.87
CA LEU A 263 -19.79 3.82 -4.13
C LEU A 263 -20.31 2.45 -3.73
N GLU A 264 -21.53 2.42 -3.17
CA GLU A 264 -22.12 1.19 -2.70
C GLU A 264 -22.44 0.25 -3.86
N VAL A 265 -22.94 0.80 -4.98
CA VAL A 265 -23.15 0.05 -6.23
C VAL A 265 -21.81 -0.48 -6.76
N TRP A 266 -20.80 0.38 -6.85
CA TRP A 266 -19.47 -0.01 -7.37
C TRP A 266 -18.86 -1.15 -6.54
N LEU A 267 -18.88 -1.07 -5.20
CA LEU A 267 -18.28 -2.13 -4.37
C LEU A 267 -19.06 -3.45 -4.48
N ARG A 268 -20.38 -3.39 -4.72
CA ARG A 268 -21.19 -4.58 -5.00
C ARG A 268 -20.79 -5.26 -6.30
N GLU A 269 -20.66 -4.48 -7.37
CA GLU A 269 -20.20 -4.97 -8.67
C GLU A 269 -18.78 -5.51 -8.58
N PHE A 270 -17.89 -4.82 -7.87
CA PHE A 270 -16.54 -5.31 -7.60
C PHE A 270 -16.53 -6.65 -6.84
N GLY A 271 -17.44 -6.82 -5.87
CA GLY A 271 -17.64 -8.10 -5.21
C GLY A 271 -18.16 -9.20 -6.14
N ALA A 272 -19.03 -8.86 -7.09
CA ALA A 272 -19.52 -9.80 -8.11
C ALA A 272 -18.39 -10.23 -9.06
N VAL A 273 -17.57 -9.28 -9.54
CA VAL A 273 -16.36 -9.53 -10.34
C VAL A 273 -15.40 -10.47 -9.60
N ARG A 274 -15.14 -10.22 -8.32
CA ARG A 274 -14.30 -11.13 -7.51
C ARG A 274 -14.92 -12.53 -7.39
N ASN A 275 -16.24 -12.63 -7.25
CA ASN A 275 -16.93 -13.91 -7.10
C ASN A 275 -16.91 -14.72 -8.40
N SER A 276 -17.05 -14.10 -9.57
CA SER A 276 -16.94 -14.80 -10.85
C SER A 276 -15.52 -15.31 -11.10
N ILE A 277 -14.49 -14.56 -10.72
CA ILE A 277 -13.09 -15.04 -10.77
C ILE A 277 -12.93 -16.31 -9.91
N ILE A 278 -13.38 -16.30 -8.66
CA ILE A 278 -13.16 -17.43 -7.73
C ILE A 278 -14.04 -18.64 -8.04
N HIS A 279 -15.33 -18.42 -8.32
CA HIS A 279 -16.31 -19.51 -8.41
C HIS A 279 -16.55 -20.01 -9.82
N GLU A 280 -16.31 -19.16 -10.83
CA GLU A 280 -16.62 -19.47 -12.23
C GLU A 280 -15.35 -19.53 -13.08
N GLY A 281 -14.18 -19.19 -12.53
CA GLY A 281 -12.93 -19.11 -13.29
C GLY A 281 -12.95 -18.05 -14.39
N ALA A 282 -13.85 -17.06 -14.27
CA ALA A 282 -14.04 -16.05 -15.29
C ALA A 282 -12.86 -15.07 -15.34
N LEU A 283 -12.58 -14.57 -16.54
CA LEU A 283 -11.75 -13.39 -16.78
C LEU A 283 -12.68 -12.22 -17.09
N PRO A 284 -13.23 -11.54 -16.07
CA PRO A 284 -14.20 -10.47 -16.28
C PRO A 284 -13.56 -9.30 -17.01
N GLU A 285 -14.38 -8.53 -17.70
CA GLU A 285 -13.96 -7.23 -18.21
C GLU A 285 -13.49 -6.37 -17.02
N LEU A 286 -12.24 -5.91 -17.07
CA LEU A 286 -11.62 -5.17 -15.98
C LEU A 286 -12.05 -3.70 -15.97
N ILE A 287 -12.96 -3.30 -16.85
CA ILE A 287 -13.47 -1.93 -16.95
C ILE A 287 -14.84 -1.89 -16.30
N TYR A 288 -14.99 -1.03 -15.29
CA TYR A 288 -16.30 -0.68 -14.77
C TYR A 288 -16.96 0.32 -15.72
N PRO A 289 -18.05 -0.06 -16.42
CA PRO A 289 -18.63 0.77 -17.48
C PRO A 289 -19.39 2.00 -16.95
N GLY A 290 -19.49 2.19 -15.62
CA GLY A 290 -20.31 3.25 -15.01
C GLY A 290 -21.79 3.16 -15.38
N SER A 291 -22.21 2.08 -16.01
CA SER A 291 -23.56 1.86 -16.53
C SER A 291 -23.70 0.36 -16.72
N ASN A 292 -23.85 -0.37 -15.61
CA ASN A 292 -24.32 -1.74 -15.73
C ASN A 292 -25.73 -1.66 -16.35
N PRO A 293 -26.04 -2.34 -17.47
CA PRO A 293 -27.37 -2.30 -18.11
C PRO A 293 -28.51 -2.76 -17.18
N VAL A 294 -28.18 -3.44 -16.06
CA VAL A 294 -29.12 -3.79 -15.00
C VAL A 294 -29.60 -2.56 -14.21
N TYR A 295 -28.78 -1.51 -14.08
CA TYR A 295 -29.16 -0.25 -13.44
C TYR A 295 -29.45 0.82 -14.50
N GLN A 296 -30.62 1.45 -14.43
CA GLN A 296 -30.98 2.53 -15.35
C GLN A 296 -29.92 3.65 -15.36
N PRO A 297 -29.65 4.28 -16.53
CA PRO A 297 -28.55 5.22 -16.69
C PRO A 297 -28.86 6.53 -15.97
N THR A 298 -28.38 6.65 -14.73
CA THR A 298 -28.33 7.91 -13.99
C THR A 298 -26.91 8.16 -13.52
N THR A 299 -26.36 9.31 -13.94
CA THR A 299 -25.26 10.11 -13.34
C THR A 299 -23.95 9.47 -12.85
N LEU A 300 -23.76 8.15 -12.95
CA LEU A 300 -22.57 7.36 -12.56
C LEU A 300 -21.24 7.74 -13.26
N LYS A 301 -21.23 8.79 -14.08
CA LYS A 301 -20.43 8.85 -15.31
C LYS A 301 -18.92 9.12 -15.16
N ARG A 302 -18.35 9.42 -13.99
CA ARG A 302 -16.91 9.80 -13.95
C ARG A 302 -16.08 9.26 -12.78
N ALA A 303 -16.59 9.26 -11.55
CA ALA A 303 -15.71 9.05 -10.39
C ALA A 303 -15.19 7.61 -10.26
N TYR A 304 -16.06 6.61 -10.50
CA TYR A 304 -15.75 5.18 -10.38
C TYR A 304 -15.54 4.48 -11.73
N HIS A 305 -15.67 5.21 -12.84
CA HIS A 305 -15.54 4.67 -14.19
C HIS A 305 -14.08 4.37 -14.52
N GLY A 306 -13.83 3.24 -15.18
CA GLY A 306 -12.52 2.86 -15.69
C GLY A 306 -12.03 1.54 -15.11
N ASP A 307 -10.72 1.36 -15.07
CA ASP A 307 -10.11 0.12 -14.63
C ASP A 307 -10.45 -0.19 -13.17
N THR A 308 -10.96 -1.40 -12.95
CA THR A 308 -11.49 -1.88 -11.69
C THR A 308 -10.38 -2.04 -10.66
N PHE A 309 -9.18 -2.50 -11.06
CA PHE A 309 -8.04 -2.62 -10.17
C PHE A 309 -7.60 -1.24 -9.68
N PHE A 310 -7.44 -0.29 -10.60
CA PHE A 310 -6.97 1.05 -10.22
C PHE A 310 -8.01 1.88 -9.45
N THR A 311 -9.30 1.65 -9.70
CA THR A 311 -10.35 2.27 -8.88
C THR A 311 -10.35 1.67 -7.47
N ALA A 312 -10.25 0.33 -7.38
CA ALA A 312 -10.22 -0.39 -6.11
C ALA A 312 -9.00 -0.05 -5.24
N GLU A 313 -7.81 0.00 -5.83
CA GLU A 313 -6.59 0.35 -5.09
C GLU A 313 -6.67 1.77 -4.53
N TYR A 314 -7.15 2.74 -5.31
CA TYR A 314 -7.22 4.14 -4.91
C TYR A 314 -8.25 4.35 -3.80
N LEU A 315 -9.43 3.74 -3.93
CA LEU A 315 -10.44 3.75 -2.88
C LEU A 315 -9.94 3.14 -1.58
N LEU A 316 -9.21 2.02 -1.67
CA LEU A 316 -8.67 1.35 -0.49
C LEU A 316 -7.56 2.19 0.18
N ARG A 317 -6.65 2.80 -0.58
CA ARG A 317 -5.66 3.73 -0.04
C ARG A 317 -6.33 4.90 0.67
N SER A 318 -7.37 5.45 0.06
CA SER A 318 -8.17 6.52 0.65
C SER A 318 -8.78 6.06 1.97
N ALA A 319 -9.51 4.95 1.98
CA ALA A 319 -10.16 4.41 3.17
C ALA A 319 -9.18 4.11 4.32
N ILE A 320 -7.98 3.60 4.02
CA ILE A 320 -6.91 3.40 5.02
C ILE A 320 -6.51 4.72 5.66
N LYS A 321 -6.31 5.78 4.86
CA LYS A 321 -5.94 7.11 5.39
C LYS A 321 -7.07 7.77 6.17
N VAL A 322 -8.32 7.56 5.74
CA VAL A 322 -9.50 7.99 6.51
C VAL A 322 -9.53 7.30 7.87
N MET A 323 -9.38 5.97 7.92
CA MET A 323 -9.30 5.20 9.16
C MET A 323 -8.14 5.67 10.07
N LEU A 324 -6.97 5.97 9.51
CA LEU A 324 -5.85 6.54 10.25
C LEU A 324 -6.25 7.85 10.95
N SER A 325 -7.02 8.69 10.27
CA SER A 325 -7.47 9.98 10.80
C SER A 325 -8.62 9.86 11.80
N THR A 326 -9.69 9.14 11.45
CA THR A 326 -10.95 9.15 12.20
C THR A 326 -10.95 8.17 13.37
N LYS A 327 -10.25 7.03 13.23
CA LYS A 327 -10.24 5.96 14.25
C LYS A 327 -8.93 5.84 15.03
N LEU A 328 -7.81 6.31 14.46
CA LEU A 328 -6.46 6.03 14.99
C LEU A 328 -5.69 7.30 15.41
N GLY A 329 -6.30 8.48 15.30
CA GLY A 329 -5.77 9.72 15.86
C GLY A 329 -4.69 10.42 15.03
N TYR A 330 -4.38 9.93 13.83
CA TYR A 330 -3.46 10.58 12.88
C TYR A 330 -4.20 11.63 12.06
N LYS A 331 -4.54 12.74 12.73
CA LYS A 331 -5.23 13.89 12.10
C LYS A 331 -4.53 14.29 10.81
N ASP A 332 -5.32 14.61 9.80
CA ASP A 332 -4.87 15.05 8.47
C ASP A 332 -4.11 13.99 7.64
N ALA A 333 -4.00 12.73 8.09
CA ALA A 333 -3.42 11.66 7.28
C ALA A 333 -4.14 11.50 5.92
N TRP A 334 -5.45 11.79 5.89
CA TRP A 334 -6.25 11.79 4.68
C TRP A 334 -6.01 13.01 3.77
N ARG A 335 -5.50 14.14 4.31
CA ARG A 335 -5.19 15.39 3.60
C ARG A 335 -3.75 15.49 3.10
N SER A 336 -2.92 14.46 3.33
CA SER A 336 -1.54 14.39 2.83
C SER A 336 -1.46 14.92 1.39
N ASP A 337 -0.58 15.91 1.14
CA ASP A 337 -0.57 16.78 -0.06
C ASP A 337 -0.58 16.04 -1.42
N LEU A 338 -0.17 14.78 -1.41
CA LEU A 338 -0.15 13.88 -2.57
C LEU A 338 -1.51 13.47 -3.08
N PHE A 339 -2.45 13.36 -2.16
CA PHE A 339 -3.82 13.06 -2.48
C PHE A 339 -4.42 14.15 -3.39
N ARG A 340 -3.93 15.39 -3.21
CA ARG A 340 -4.44 16.60 -3.85
C ARG A 340 -3.70 17.02 -5.12
N THR A 341 -2.46 16.57 -5.31
CA THR A 341 -1.61 17.08 -6.42
C THR A 341 -1.93 16.47 -7.78
N THR A 342 -2.66 15.36 -7.86
CA THR A 342 -2.91 14.67 -9.15
C THR A 342 -3.86 15.41 -10.10
N LYS A 343 -4.62 16.41 -9.63
CA LYS A 343 -5.52 17.20 -10.49
C LYS A 343 -4.88 18.51 -10.95
N ALA A 344 -4.17 19.21 -10.06
CA ALA A 344 -3.54 20.51 -10.35
C ALA A 344 -2.48 20.43 -11.46
N THR A 345 -1.70 19.35 -11.52
CA THR A 345 -0.64 19.20 -12.55
C THR A 345 -1.19 18.87 -13.94
N VAL A 346 -2.45 18.41 -14.04
CA VAL A 346 -3.14 18.18 -15.31
C VAL A 346 -3.77 19.47 -15.84
N GLU A 347 -4.13 20.43 -14.98
CA GLU A 347 -4.70 21.71 -15.40
C GLU A 347 -3.63 22.81 -15.63
N GLU A 348 -2.43 22.70 -15.05
CA GLU A 348 -1.37 23.73 -15.20
C GLU A 348 -0.38 23.49 -16.34
N ASN A 349 -0.45 22.35 -17.03
CA ASN A 349 0.44 22.02 -18.17
C ASN A 349 -0.27 21.99 -19.54
N TRP A 350 -1.43 22.66 -19.65
CA TRP A 350 -2.12 22.90 -20.93
C TRP A 350 -2.44 24.39 -21.13
#